data_AF-A0A949Y2L7-F1
#
_entry.id   AF-A0A949Y2L7-F1
#
_cell.length_a   1.000
_cell.length_b   1.000
_cell.length_c   1.000
_cell.angle_alpha   90.00
_cell.angle_beta   90.00
_cell.angle_gamma   90.00
#
_symmetry.space_group_name_H-M   'P 1'
#
loop_
_entity.id
_entity.type
_entity.pdbx_description
1 polymer ?
#
loop_
_entity_poly.entity_id
_entity_poly.type
_entity_poly.pdbx_seq_one_letter_code
_entity_poly.pdbx_strand_id
1 'polypeptide(L)'
;MRCTHVAITTLALTAAGFGLFVAVGAKPPGADGAEPASGPVATATIDLNARAIDLTYPFGADTIYWPTDPPFRWEKRAWGRSPGGYWYASATYGASE
;
A
#
# COMPACT_ATOMS: atom_id res chain seq x y z
N MET A 1 0.20 30.74 -49.22
CA MET A 1 -0.16 29.41 -48.70
C MET A 1 -1.00 29.61 -47.44
N ARG A 2 -2.32 29.42 -47.55
CA ARG A 2 -3.28 29.53 -46.44
C ARG A 2 -3.52 28.12 -45.90
N CYS A 3 -3.16 27.86 -44.65
CA CYS A 3 -3.45 26.60 -43.97
C CYS A 3 -4.10 26.90 -42.62
N THR A 4 -5.42 27.10 -42.70
CA THR A 4 -6.50 26.66 -41.81
C THR A 4 -6.31 26.69 -40.29
N HIS A 5 -7.07 27.60 -39.66
CA HIS A 5 -7.52 27.51 -38.26
C HIS A 5 -8.39 26.26 -38.05
N VAL A 6 -8.07 25.45 -37.05
CA VAL A 6 -8.96 24.39 -36.54
C VAL A 6 -9.60 24.91 -35.26
N ALA A 7 -10.87 25.31 -35.39
CA ALA A 7 -11.74 25.65 -34.28
C ALA A 7 -11.98 24.40 -33.42
N ILE A 8 -11.62 24.48 -32.15
CA ILE A 8 -11.86 23.44 -31.15
C ILE A 8 -13.30 23.61 -30.66
N THR A 9 -14.18 22.77 -31.19
CA THR A 9 -15.61 22.71 -30.86
C THR A 9 -15.80 22.19 -29.45
N THR A 10 -16.42 23.00 -28.60
CA THR A 10 -16.81 22.70 -27.21
C THR A 10 -17.82 21.55 -27.19
N LEU A 11 -17.47 20.41 -26.59
CA LEU A 11 -18.40 19.31 -26.36
C LEU A 11 -19.17 19.58 -25.06
N ALA A 12 -20.48 19.77 -25.21
CA ALA A 12 -21.42 20.02 -24.13
C ALA A 12 -21.55 18.81 -23.19
N LEU A 13 -21.45 19.07 -21.88
CA LEU A 13 -21.66 18.12 -20.80
C LEU A 13 -23.18 17.92 -20.62
N THR A 14 -23.75 16.81 -21.09
CA THR A 14 -25.14 16.44 -20.80
C THR A 14 -25.21 15.67 -19.48
N ALA A 15 -25.79 16.33 -18.48
CA ALA A 15 -26.25 15.71 -17.24
C ALA A 15 -27.57 14.96 -17.49
N ALA A 16 -27.57 13.66 -17.24
CA ALA A 16 -28.75 12.85 -16.96
C ALA A 16 -28.24 11.65 -16.15
N GLY A 17 -28.50 11.53 -14.84
CA GLY A 17 -29.85 11.38 -14.32
C GLY A 17 -30.20 9.90 -14.34
N PHE A 18 -29.67 9.11 -13.40
CA PHE A 18 -30.17 7.78 -13.09
C PHE A 18 -30.24 7.64 -11.57
N GLY A 19 -31.35 8.14 -11.03
CA GLY A 19 -31.82 7.74 -9.71
C GLY A 19 -32.60 6.43 -9.81
N LEU A 20 -32.36 5.58 -8.82
CA LEU A 20 -33.25 4.59 -8.20
C LEU A 20 -32.57 3.22 -8.05
N PHE A 21 -31.76 3.07 -7.00
CA PHE A 21 -31.47 1.76 -6.43
C PHE A 21 -32.69 1.33 -5.60
N VAL A 22 -33.46 0.36 -6.10
CA VAL A 22 -34.39 -0.40 -5.26
C VAL A 22 -33.59 -1.46 -4.54
N ALA A 23 -33.35 -1.29 -3.24
CA ALA A 23 -32.84 -2.35 -2.40
C ALA A 23 -33.97 -3.35 -2.11
N VAL A 24 -34.10 -4.38 -2.93
CA VAL A 24 -34.88 -5.58 -2.55
C VAL A 24 -34.05 -6.32 -1.49
N GLY A 25 -34.49 -6.21 -0.24
CA GLY A 25 -33.95 -6.99 0.87
C GLY A 25 -34.33 -8.46 0.75
N ALA A 26 -33.56 -9.22 -0.03
CA ALA A 26 -33.57 -10.68 0.08
C ALA A 26 -32.72 -11.07 1.29
N LYS A 27 -33.37 -11.45 2.39
CA LYS A 27 -32.71 -12.16 3.50
C LYS A 27 -32.23 -13.51 2.95
N PRO A 28 -30.91 -13.78 2.88
CA PRO A 28 -30.44 -15.06 2.37
C PRO A 28 -30.95 -16.20 3.27
N PRO A 29 -31.56 -17.26 2.70
CA PRO A 29 -31.87 -18.46 3.46
C PRO A 29 -30.57 -19.20 3.77
N GLY A 30 -30.29 -19.43 5.05
CA GLY A 30 -29.08 -20.11 5.53
C GLY A 30 -28.27 -19.38 6.60
N ALA A 31 -28.89 -18.48 7.38
CA ALA A 31 -28.26 -17.85 8.54
C ALA A 31 -28.31 -18.75 9.80
N ASP A 32 -27.89 -20.01 9.63
CA ASP A 32 -27.79 -21.02 10.69
C ASP A 32 -26.38 -21.02 11.29
N GLY A 33 -25.43 -20.42 10.57
CA GLY A 33 -24.09 -20.13 11.08
C GLY A 33 -24.12 -18.83 11.85
N ALA A 34 -24.40 -18.90 13.16
CA ALA A 34 -23.96 -17.83 14.05
C ALA A 34 -22.45 -17.69 13.86
N GLU A 35 -22.02 -16.59 13.23
CA GLU A 35 -20.64 -16.12 13.36
C GLU A 35 -20.37 -16.07 14.87
N PRO A 36 -19.36 -16.81 15.39
CA PRO A 36 -19.13 -16.86 16.82
C PRO A 36 -18.94 -15.42 17.26
N ALA A 37 -19.81 -14.94 18.16
CA ALA A 37 -19.71 -13.61 18.71
C ALA A 37 -18.29 -13.43 19.23
N SER A 38 -17.50 -12.61 18.55
CA SER A 38 -16.15 -12.29 19.00
C SER A 38 -16.32 -11.66 20.37
N GLY A 39 -15.87 -12.37 21.41
CA GLY A 39 -15.92 -11.86 22.77
C GLY A 39 -15.20 -10.51 22.88
N PRO A 40 -15.36 -9.75 23.97
CA PRO A 40 -14.67 -8.48 24.12
C PRO A 40 -13.17 -8.70 23.93
N VAL A 41 -12.63 -8.17 22.82
CA VAL A 41 -11.20 -8.18 22.56
C VAL A 41 -10.59 -7.23 23.58
N ALA A 42 -9.87 -7.79 24.56
CA ALA A 42 -9.15 -7.00 25.54
C ALA A 42 -8.17 -6.09 24.78
N THR A 43 -8.40 -4.78 24.85
CA THR A 43 -7.50 -3.80 24.27
C THR A 43 -6.31 -3.64 25.20
N ALA A 44 -5.16 -4.18 24.81
CA ALA A 44 -3.92 -3.93 25.52
C ALA A 44 -3.56 -2.43 25.37
N THR A 45 -3.44 -1.73 26.50
CA THR A 45 -2.94 -0.34 26.51
C THR A 45 -1.41 -0.38 26.59
N ILE A 46 -0.73 0.22 25.61
CA ILE A 46 0.72 0.39 25.64
C ILE A 46 1.03 1.68 26.40
N ASP A 47 1.84 1.59 27.46
CA ASP A 47 2.40 2.79 28.10
C ASP A 47 3.48 3.39 27.20
N LEU A 48 3.18 4.54 26.60
CA LEU A 48 4.09 5.25 25.71
C LEU A 48 5.27 5.90 26.44
N ASN A 49 5.25 5.93 27.78
CA ASN A 49 6.38 6.39 28.60
C ASN A 49 7.32 5.25 29.00
N ALA A 50 6.94 4.00 28.73
CA ALA A 50 7.79 2.85 29.00
C ALA A 50 9.01 2.84 28.05
N ARG A 51 10.12 2.27 28.52
CA ARG A 51 11.33 2.11 27.71
C ARG A 51 11.16 0.94 26.74
N ALA A 52 11.17 1.24 25.44
CA ALA A 52 11.27 0.20 24.41
C ALA A 52 12.66 -0.44 24.44
N ILE A 53 12.71 -1.78 24.37
CA ILE A 53 13.92 -2.57 24.24
C ILE A 53 13.90 -3.24 22.88
N ASP A 54 14.92 -3.00 22.07
CA ASP A 54 15.14 -3.75 20.83
C ASP A 54 15.80 -5.08 21.16
N LEU A 55 15.18 -6.18 20.71
CA LEU A 55 15.67 -7.56 20.89
C LEU A 55 16.25 -8.12 19.59
N THR A 56 16.57 -7.26 18.62
CA THR A 56 17.05 -7.63 17.29
C THR A 56 18.53 -7.36 17.14
N TYR A 57 19.21 -8.15 16.29
CA TYR A 57 20.54 -7.81 15.81
C TYR A 57 20.46 -6.89 14.58
N PRO A 58 21.49 -6.08 14.30
CA PRO A 58 21.58 -5.34 13.05
C PRO A 58 21.44 -6.26 11.83
N PHE A 59 20.60 -5.87 10.88
CA PHE A 59 20.39 -6.57 9.62
C PHE A 59 21.22 -5.93 8.50
N GLY A 60 22.06 -6.71 7.83
CA GLY A 60 22.93 -6.20 6.76
C GLY A 60 23.95 -7.22 6.26
N ALA A 61 25.03 -6.71 5.66
CA ALA A 61 26.06 -7.54 5.02
C ALA A 61 26.76 -8.52 5.98
N ASP A 62 26.79 -8.20 7.28
CA ASP A 62 27.41 -9.02 8.32
C ASP A 62 26.40 -9.95 9.02
N THR A 63 25.13 -9.98 8.57
CA THR A 63 24.14 -10.93 9.10
C THR A 63 24.56 -12.35 8.75
N ILE A 64 24.49 -13.24 9.73
CA ILE A 64 24.84 -14.66 9.59
C ILE A 64 23.66 -15.39 8.97
N TYR A 65 23.91 -16.14 7.90
CA TYR A 65 22.94 -16.99 7.22
C TYR A 65 23.40 -18.45 7.24
N TRP A 66 22.48 -19.37 6.93
CA TRP A 66 22.87 -20.76 6.68
C TRP A 66 23.86 -20.83 5.52
N PRO A 67 24.88 -21.72 5.57
CA PRO A 67 25.93 -21.77 4.56
C PRO A 67 25.44 -21.97 3.11
N THR A 68 24.25 -22.55 2.93
CA THR A 68 23.64 -22.84 1.63
C THR A 68 22.63 -21.79 1.18
N ASP A 69 22.25 -20.86 2.06
CA ASP A 69 21.23 -19.86 1.76
C ASP A 69 21.83 -18.61 1.11
N PRO A 70 21.07 -17.92 0.25
CA PRO A 70 21.47 -16.61 -0.24
C PRO A 70 21.76 -15.64 0.92
N PRO A 71 22.95 -15.02 0.97
CA PRO A 71 23.25 -14.02 1.98
C PRO A 71 22.51 -12.71 1.66
N PHE A 72 22.63 -11.74 2.56
CA PHE A 72 22.21 -10.36 2.31
C PHE A 72 22.82 -9.80 1.02
N ARG A 73 21.99 -9.15 0.21
CA ARG A 73 22.36 -8.46 -1.02
C ARG A 73 21.75 -7.08 -1.00
N TRP A 74 22.53 -6.09 -1.41
CA TRP A 74 22.08 -4.72 -1.56
C TRP A 74 22.65 -4.11 -2.83
N GLU A 75 21.77 -3.46 -3.58
CA GLU A 75 22.11 -2.81 -4.83
C GLU A 75 21.49 -1.40 -4.86
N LYS A 76 22.36 -0.40 -4.88
CA LYS A 76 21.95 0.98 -5.15
C LYS A 76 21.30 1.10 -6.52
N ARG A 77 20.11 1.71 -6.61
CA ARG A 77 19.41 1.94 -7.88
C ARG A 77 19.55 3.38 -8.36
N ALA A 78 19.29 4.35 -7.50
CA ALA A 78 19.51 5.77 -7.82
C ALA A 78 19.79 6.55 -6.55
N TRP A 79 20.78 7.44 -6.53
CA TRP A 79 20.98 8.45 -5.47
C TRP A 79 21.37 9.77 -6.11
N GLY A 80 20.60 10.82 -5.86
CA GLY A 80 20.94 12.16 -6.32
C GLY A 80 19.72 13.02 -6.59
N ARG A 81 19.92 14.12 -7.32
CA ARG A 81 18.85 15.05 -7.66
C ARG A 81 17.97 14.47 -8.78
N SER A 82 16.67 14.46 -8.56
CA SER A 82 15.67 14.11 -9.56
C SER A 82 15.49 15.25 -10.57
N PRO A 83 14.87 14.98 -11.73
CA PRO A 83 14.52 16.03 -12.70
C PRO A 83 13.63 17.14 -12.12
N GLY A 84 12.83 16.84 -11.08
CA GLY A 84 12.01 17.82 -10.37
C GLY A 84 12.78 18.67 -9.35
N GLY A 85 14.09 18.48 -9.22
CA GLY A 85 14.95 19.26 -8.32
C GLY A 85 15.00 18.75 -6.87
N TYR A 86 14.38 17.60 -6.56
CA TYR A 86 14.39 16.98 -5.23
C TYR A 86 15.51 15.94 -5.10
N TRP A 87 15.98 15.65 -3.89
CA TRP A 87 16.82 14.48 -3.67
C TRP A 87 15.98 13.20 -3.77
N TYR A 88 16.47 12.20 -4.50
CA TYR A 88 15.85 10.89 -4.64
C TYR A 88 16.88 9.81 -4.32
N ALA A 89 16.47 8.83 -3.52
CA ALA A 89 17.29 7.68 -3.19
C ALA A 89 16.50 6.37 -3.22
N SER A 90 17.01 5.36 -3.91
CA SER A 90 16.43 4.02 -3.96
C SER A 90 17.48 2.93 -4.07
N ALA A 91 17.13 1.74 -3.56
CA ALA A 91 17.94 0.54 -3.59
C ALA A 91 17.04 -0.70 -3.70
N THR A 92 17.57 -1.78 -4.27
CA THR A 92 17.01 -3.13 -4.18
C THR A 92 17.80 -3.89 -3.12
N TYR A 93 17.13 -4.65 -2.27
CA TYR A 93 17.79 -5.55 -1.34
C TYR A 93 17.07 -6.90 -1.29
N GLY A 94 17.78 -7.92 -0.80
CA GLY A 94 17.22 -9.24 -0.55
C GLY A 94 18.09 -10.04 0.41
N ALA A 95 17.49 -10.97 1.14
CA ALA A 95 18.14 -11.91 2.04
C ALA A 95 17.22 -13.10 2.27
N SER A 96 17.76 -14.22 2.76
CA SER A 96 16.95 -15.31 3.28
C SER A 96 16.38 -14.99 4.66
N GLU A 97 15.14 -15.44 4.93
CA GLU A 97 14.48 -15.45 6.25
C GLU A 97 14.16 -16.89 6.64
#